data_AF-A0A1I0RNW4-F1
#
_entry.id   AF-A0A1I0RNW4-F1
#
_cell.length_a   1.000
_cell.length_b   1.000
_cell.length_c   1.000
_cell.angle_alpha   90.00
_cell.angle_beta   90.00
_cell.angle_gamma   90.00
#
_symmetry.space_group_name_H-M   'P 1'
#
loop_
_entity.id
_entity.type
_entity.pdbx_description
1 polymer ?
#
loop_
_entity_poly.entity_id
_entity_poly.type
_entity_poly.pdbx_seq_one_letter_code
_entity_poly.pdbx_strand_id
1 'polypeptide(L)'
;MSEENPAVKKSKSVAVIVAHPDDETLWSGGTILFHPQWKWTVVSLCRAKDTDRAPKFFKALQLYGAQGIMGDLDDGPEQTPLPDEEVENQLLALLPVQHYDLIITHHPNGEYTRHLRHEEVSRAVIRLWQQHKIEMDELWVFAYEDGLKSYFPEPIPEATIYHVLDKDIWQRKYEVMTNTYGFTVDSWEATTTPLAESFWCFSNPEEALQWLHSLPSEL
;
A
#
# COMPACT_ATOMS: atom_id res chain seq x y z
N MET A 1 -2.26 44.10 -17.67
CA MET A 1 -2.76 43.25 -16.57
C MET A 1 -3.07 41.90 -17.18
N SER A 2 -2.09 40.98 -17.14
CA SER A 2 -2.26 39.60 -17.57
C SER A 2 -2.81 38.82 -16.39
N GLU A 3 -4.06 38.38 -16.49
CA GLU A 3 -4.63 37.38 -15.59
C GLU A 3 -3.89 36.06 -15.87
N GLU A 4 -2.99 35.69 -14.97
CA GLU A 4 -2.47 34.33 -14.92
C GLU A 4 -3.63 33.40 -14.51
N ASN A 5 -4.05 32.58 -15.47
CA ASN A 5 -4.95 31.45 -15.23
C ASN A 5 -4.33 30.57 -14.13
N PRO A 6 -5.06 30.23 -13.05
CA PRO A 6 -4.53 29.30 -12.05
C PRO A 6 -4.29 27.97 -12.75
N ALA A 7 -3.02 27.55 -12.82
CA ALA A 7 -2.63 26.30 -13.43
C ALA A 7 -3.53 25.19 -12.91
N VAL A 8 -4.29 24.55 -13.81
CA VAL A 8 -5.05 23.34 -13.50
C VAL A 8 -4.04 22.35 -12.91
N LYS A 9 -4.08 22.13 -11.59
CA LYS A 9 -3.22 21.15 -10.93
C LYS A 9 -3.51 19.81 -11.60
N LYS A 10 -2.54 19.32 -12.37
CA LYS A 10 -2.64 18.02 -13.06
C LYS A 10 -2.91 16.96 -11.98
N SER A 11 -4.02 16.25 -12.12
CA SER A 11 -4.36 15.11 -11.25
C SER A 11 -3.28 14.04 -11.39
N LYS A 12 -2.71 13.59 -10.26
CA LYS A 12 -1.80 12.44 -10.25
C LYS A 12 -2.54 11.14 -10.58
N SER A 13 -1.87 10.22 -11.23
CA SER A 13 -2.20 8.81 -11.42
C SER A 13 -1.40 7.99 -10.41
N VAL A 14 -2.06 7.31 -9.48
CA VAL A 14 -1.39 6.65 -8.36
C VAL A 14 -1.88 5.22 -8.20
N ALA A 15 -0.95 4.29 -8.04
CA ALA A 15 -1.27 2.91 -7.66
C ALA A 15 -0.95 2.64 -6.18
N VAL A 16 -1.81 1.89 -5.50
CA VAL A 16 -1.50 1.26 -4.21
C VAL A 16 -1.47 -0.24 -4.43
N ILE A 17 -0.32 -0.87 -4.25
CA ILE A 17 -0.11 -2.30 -4.50
C ILE A 17 0.14 -2.97 -3.16
N VAL A 18 -0.74 -3.90 -2.79
CA VAL A 18 -0.74 -4.56 -1.48
C VAL A 18 -0.89 -6.07 -1.60
N ALA A 19 -0.49 -6.79 -0.55
CA ALA A 19 -0.66 -8.22 -0.46
C ALA A 19 -2.13 -8.59 -0.28
N HIS A 20 -2.80 -8.03 0.74
CA HIS A 20 -4.14 -8.44 1.15
C HIS A 20 -5.17 -7.30 1.01
N PRO A 21 -6.47 -7.64 0.86
CA PRO A 21 -7.53 -6.63 0.80
C PRO A 21 -7.83 -6.05 2.19
N ASP A 22 -7.36 -4.86 2.52
CA ASP A 22 -7.49 -4.12 3.80
C ASP A 22 -6.21 -3.34 4.08
N ASP A 23 -5.07 -3.90 3.67
CA ASP A 23 -3.75 -3.27 3.75
C ASP A 23 -3.75 -1.87 3.12
N GLU A 24 -4.45 -1.68 2.00
CA GLU A 24 -4.54 -0.35 1.35
C GLU A 24 -5.17 0.68 2.29
N THR A 25 -6.19 0.25 3.04
CA THR A 25 -6.90 1.09 3.99
C THR A 25 -6.07 1.26 5.25
N LEU A 26 -5.50 0.18 5.78
CA LEU A 26 -4.78 0.19 7.06
C LEU A 26 -3.56 1.12 6.99
N TRP A 27 -2.77 1.02 5.92
CA TRP A 27 -1.49 1.70 5.80
C TRP A 27 -1.55 3.03 5.04
N SER A 28 -2.54 3.21 4.15
CA SER A 28 -2.63 4.41 3.29
C SER A 28 -4.03 4.99 3.08
N GLY A 29 -5.06 4.48 3.77
CA GLY A 29 -6.44 4.93 3.58
C GLY A 29 -6.63 6.42 3.86
N GLY A 30 -5.88 6.98 4.82
CA GLY A 30 -5.86 8.41 5.12
C GLY A 30 -5.29 9.23 3.96
N THR A 31 -4.17 8.80 3.38
CA THR A 31 -3.54 9.41 2.20
C THR A 31 -4.48 9.40 0.99
N ILE A 32 -5.18 8.29 0.76
CA ILE A 32 -6.20 8.18 -0.30
C ILE A 32 -7.33 9.19 -0.06
N LEU A 33 -7.88 9.23 1.15
CA LEU A 33 -8.97 10.15 1.53
C LEU A 33 -8.56 11.62 1.48
N PHE A 34 -7.29 11.93 1.77
CA PHE A 34 -6.74 13.28 1.76
C PHE A 34 -6.53 13.82 0.33
N HIS A 35 -6.40 12.93 -0.66
CA HIS A 35 -6.24 13.29 -2.08
C HIS A 35 -7.38 12.74 -2.96
N PRO A 36 -8.62 13.21 -2.77
CA PRO A 36 -9.78 12.72 -3.53
C PRO A 36 -9.73 13.09 -5.02
N GLN A 37 -8.88 14.04 -5.40
CA GLN A 37 -8.72 14.48 -6.78
C GLN A 37 -7.71 13.64 -7.58
N TRP A 38 -6.97 12.72 -6.96
CA TRP A 38 -6.06 11.82 -7.66
C TRP A 38 -6.82 10.65 -8.28
N LYS A 39 -6.24 10.05 -9.33
CA LYS A 39 -6.76 8.83 -9.95
C LYS A 39 -6.10 7.64 -9.29
N TRP A 40 -6.85 6.96 -8.44
CA TRP A 40 -6.39 5.84 -7.64
C TRP A 40 -6.69 4.50 -8.32
N THR A 41 -5.67 3.65 -8.42
CA THR A 41 -5.79 2.23 -8.74
C THR A 41 -5.26 1.43 -7.55
N VAL A 42 -6.03 0.49 -7.01
CA VAL A 42 -5.57 -0.40 -5.94
C VAL A 42 -5.48 -1.82 -6.46
N VAL A 43 -4.34 -2.46 -6.23
CA VAL A 43 -4.09 -3.86 -6.58
C VAL A 43 -3.82 -4.64 -5.31
N SER A 44 -4.65 -5.65 -5.02
CA SER A 44 -4.35 -6.66 -4.00
C SER A 44 -3.89 -7.94 -4.69
N LEU A 45 -2.79 -8.56 -4.26
CA LEU A 45 -2.27 -9.77 -4.92
C LEU A 45 -2.95 -11.07 -4.46
N CYS A 46 -3.68 -11.03 -3.34
CA CYS A 46 -4.28 -12.21 -2.73
C CYS A 46 -5.82 -12.11 -2.67
N ARG A 47 -6.46 -13.26 -2.43
CA ARG A 47 -7.87 -13.35 -2.01
C ARG A 47 -8.95 -12.90 -3.01
N ALA A 48 -8.67 -12.81 -4.31
CA ALA A 48 -9.68 -12.46 -5.31
C ALA A 48 -10.91 -13.40 -5.29
N LYS A 49 -10.74 -14.68 -4.93
CA LYS A 49 -11.85 -15.64 -4.84
C LYS A 49 -12.47 -15.74 -3.44
N ASP A 50 -12.00 -14.97 -2.47
CA ASP A 50 -12.60 -14.96 -1.13
C ASP A 50 -13.98 -14.28 -1.18
N THR A 51 -15.03 -15.07 -0.91
CA THR A 51 -16.43 -14.62 -0.99
C THR A 51 -16.85 -13.64 0.11
N ASP A 52 -16.04 -13.49 1.17
CA ASP A 52 -16.23 -12.49 2.23
C ASP A 52 -15.36 -11.25 2.00
N ARG A 53 -14.05 -11.43 1.78
CA ARG A 53 -13.08 -10.34 1.72
C ARG A 53 -13.10 -9.57 0.40
N ALA A 54 -13.21 -10.25 -0.75
CA ALA A 54 -13.17 -9.56 -2.04
C ALA A 54 -14.33 -8.56 -2.23
N PRO A 55 -15.60 -8.87 -1.87
CA PRO A 55 -16.67 -7.88 -1.92
C PRO A 55 -16.42 -6.65 -1.04
N LYS A 56 -15.80 -6.82 0.13
CA LYS A 56 -15.47 -5.74 1.07
C LYS A 56 -14.38 -4.83 0.51
N PHE A 57 -13.37 -5.40 -0.15
CA PHE A 57 -12.35 -4.66 -0.87
C PHE A 57 -12.96 -3.70 -1.90
N PHE A 58 -13.76 -4.22 -2.83
CA PHE A 58 -14.38 -3.38 -3.86
C PHE A 58 -15.34 -2.34 -3.27
N LYS A 59 -16.01 -2.64 -2.15
CA LYS A 59 -16.82 -1.66 -1.43
C LYS A 59 -15.96 -0.55 -0.81
N ALA A 60 -14.80 -0.86 -0.23
CA ALA A 60 -13.86 0.14 0.27
C ALA A 60 -13.36 1.05 -0.86
N LEU A 61 -12.99 0.49 -2.00
CA LEU A 61 -12.56 1.27 -3.16
C LEU A 61 -13.64 2.18 -3.71
N GLN A 62 -14.91 1.74 -3.68
CA GLN A 62 -16.04 2.60 -4.02
C GLN A 62 -16.14 3.84 -3.11
N LEU A 63 -15.88 3.68 -1.80
CA LEU A 63 -15.87 4.80 -0.84
C LEU A 63 -14.71 5.77 -1.09
N TYR A 64 -13.60 5.27 -1.62
CA TYR A 64 -12.44 6.07 -2.01
C TYR A 64 -12.56 6.70 -3.41
N GLY A 65 -13.51 6.25 -4.24
CA GLY A 65 -13.54 6.63 -5.65
C GLY A 65 -12.37 6.04 -6.45
N ALA A 66 -11.84 4.90 -6.01
CA ALA A 66 -10.70 4.22 -6.61
C ALA A 66 -11.14 3.05 -7.54
N GLN A 67 -10.28 2.70 -8.48
CA GLN A 67 -10.38 1.46 -9.26
C GLN A 67 -9.66 0.32 -8.53
N GLY A 68 -10.07 -0.93 -8.77
CA GLY A 68 -9.58 -2.09 -8.03
C GLY A 68 -9.36 -3.32 -8.90
N ILE A 69 -8.28 -4.05 -8.62
CA ILE A 69 -7.98 -5.34 -9.25
C ILE A 69 -7.43 -6.28 -8.17
N MET A 70 -7.82 -7.55 -8.18
CA MET A 70 -7.36 -8.55 -7.21
C MET A 70 -6.75 -9.77 -7.89
N GLY A 71 -5.62 -10.24 -7.35
CA GLY A 71 -5.04 -11.56 -7.60
C GLY A 71 -5.51 -12.59 -6.58
N ASP A 72 -5.13 -13.85 -6.78
CA ASP A 72 -5.54 -14.94 -5.90
C ASP A 72 -4.33 -15.77 -5.45
N LEU A 73 -3.19 -15.11 -5.19
CA LEU A 73 -2.07 -15.76 -4.50
C LEU A 73 -2.52 -16.26 -3.12
N ASP A 74 -1.80 -17.27 -2.62
CA ASP A 74 -2.08 -17.90 -1.35
C ASP A 74 -1.90 -16.94 -0.18
N ASP A 75 -2.82 -17.05 0.77
CA ASP A 75 -2.91 -16.28 2.01
C ASP A 75 -2.98 -17.24 3.20
N GLY A 76 -2.31 -16.90 4.30
CA GLY A 76 -2.40 -17.62 5.57
C GLY A 76 -1.05 -18.01 6.21
N PRO A 77 -1.09 -18.55 7.44
CA PRO A 77 0.12 -18.85 8.20
C PRO A 77 0.97 -19.99 7.60
N GLU A 78 0.38 -20.81 6.74
CA GLU A 78 1.05 -21.94 6.08
C GLU A 78 1.73 -21.53 4.75
N GLN A 79 1.77 -20.22 4.45
CA GLN A 79 2.47 -19.69 3.28
C GLN A 79 3.92 -20.17 3.23
N THR A 80 4.36 -20.52 2.02
CA THR A 80 5.77 -20.73 1.71
C THR A 80 6.26 -19.63 0.79
N PRO A 81 7.56 -19.27 0.85
CA PRO A 81 8.13 -18.31 -0.09
C PRO A 81 7.83 -18.69 -1.54
N LEU A 82 7.37 -17.74 -2.33
CA LEU A 82 7.21 -17.92 -3.78
C LEU A 82 8.49 -17.51 -4.50
N PRO A 83 8.75 -18.07 -5.70
CA PRO A 83 9.75 -17.54 -6.60
C PRO A 83 9.44 -16.08 -6.94
N ASP A 84 10.46 -15.22 -6.96
CA ASP A 84 10.27 -13.80 -7.26
C ASP A 84 9.56 -13.57 -8.60
N GLU A 85 9.88 -14.38 -9.63
CA GLU A 85 9.23 -14.31 -10.95
C GLU A 85 7.71 -14.57 -10.89
N GLU A 86 7.24 -15.38 -9.94
CA GLU A 86 5.81 -15.68 -9.81
C GLU A 86 5.05 -14.43 -9.34
N VAL A 87 5.57 -13.75 -8.32
CA VAL A 87 4.99 -12.52 -7.78
C VAL A 87 5.11 -11.37 -8.77
N GLU A 88 6.26 -11.24 -9.44
CA GLU A 88 6.49 -10.26 -10.50
C GLU A 88 5.49 -10.44 -11.66
N ASN A 89 5.29 -11.67 -12.15
CA ASN A 89 4.35 -11.96 -13.22
C ASN A 89 2.90 -11.71 -12.81
N GLN A 90 2.52 -12.08 -11.58
CA GLN A 90 1.19 -11.80 -11.05
C GLN A 90 0.94 -10.29 -10.98
N LEU A 91 1.91 -9.52 -10.51
CA LEU A 91 1.82 -8.06 -10.44
C LEU A 91 1.64 -7.45 -11.83
N LEU A 92 2.47 -7.83 -12.81
CA LEU A 92 2.36 -7.34 -14.20
C LEU A 92 1.04 -7.72 -14.87
N ALA A 93 0.46 -8.87 -14.51
CA ALA A 93 -0.84 -9.30 -15.03
C ALA A 93 -2.02 -8.49 -14.46
N LEU A 94 -1.90 -7.98 -13.24
CA LEU A 94 -2.96 -7.22 -12.55
C LEU A 94 -2.84 -5.71 -12.77
N LEU A 95 -1.63 -5.16 -12.76
CA LEU A 95 -1.40 -3.72 -12.81
C LEU A 95 -1.67 -3.19 -14.23
N PRO A 96 -2.58 -2.21 -14.42
CA PRO A 96 -2.81 -1.61 -15.72
C PRO A 96 -1.53 -1.00 -16.29
N VAL A 97 -1.25 -1.30 -17.56
CA VAL A 97 -0.07 -0.80 -18.27
C VAL A 97 -0.26 0.68 -18.60
N GLN A 98 0.35 1.53 -17.80
CA GLN A 98 0.40 2.98 -17.96
C GLN A 98 1.55 3.56 -17.12
N HIS A 99 1.81 4.85 -17.30
CA HIS A 99 2.65 5.61 -16.40
C HIS A 99 1.89 5.98 -15.10
N TYR A 100 2.59 5.86 -13.96
CA TYR A 100 2.11 6.31 -12.65
C TYR A 100 2.99 7.44 -12.13
N ASP A 101 2.37 8.53 -11.66
CA ASP A 101 3.12 9.59 -10.96
C ASP A 101 3.62 9.09 -9.58
N LEU A 102 3.00 8.03 -9.03
CA LEU A 102 3.38 7.41 -7.76
C LEU A 102 2.88 5.97 -7.68
N ILE A 103 3.67 5.08 -7.09
CA ILE A 103 3.20 3.80 -6.55
C ILE A 103 3.48 3.75 -5.04
N ILE A 104 2.51 3.27 -4.27
CA ILE A 104 2.62 3.02 -2.84
C ILE A 104 2.56 1.51 -2.59
N THR A 105 3.47 0.96 -1.78
CA THR A 105 3.53 -0.50 -1.51
C THR A 105 4.09 -0.82 -0.13
N HIS A 106 4.13 -2.10 0.20
CA HIS A 106 4.70 -2.64 1.43
C HIS A 106 6.20 -2.39 1.59
N HIS A 107 6.66 -2.45 2.84
CA HIS A 107 8.06 -2.50 3.22
C HIS A 107 8.69 -3.87 2.93
N PRO A 108 9.96 -3.96 2.48
CA PRO A 108 10.59 -5.25 2.20
C PRO A 108 10.73 -6.20 3.40
N ASN A 109 10.57 -5.68 4.62
CA ASN A 109 10.55 -6.46 5.87
C ASN A 109 9.14 -6.56 6.50
N GLY A 110 8.10 -6.10 5.79
CA GLY A 110 6.75 -5.92 6.31
C GLY A 110 6.60 -4.71 7.25
N GLU A 111 5.35 -4.35 7.52
CA GLU A 111 4.96 -3.23 8.41
C GLU A 111 4.83 -3.69 9.87
N TYR A 112 4.60 -4.98 10.05
CA TYR A 112 4.40 -5.65 11.32
C TYR A 112 4.59 -7.15 11.12
N THR A 113 4.85 -7.87 12.21
CA THR A 113 4.77 -9.33 12.35
C THR A 113 4.94 -10.04 11.00
N ARG A 114 6.18 -10.39 10.62
CA ARG A 114 6.55 -10.84 9.26
C ARG A 114 5.44 -11.58 8.51
N HIS A 115 5.00 -10.96 7.41
CA HIS A 115 4.06 -11.50 6.44
C HIS A 115 4.79 -11.68 5.10
N LEU A 116 4.98 -12.94 4.67
CA LEU A 116 5.77 -13.27 3.48
C LEU A 116 5.31 -12.51 2.24
N ARG A 117 3.99 -12.43 2.01
CA ARG A 117 3.43 -11.73 0.84
C ARG A 117 3.70 -10.23 0.85
N HIS A 118 3.79 -9.58 2.02
CA HIS A 118 4.11 -8.15 2.09
C HIS A 118 5.53 -7.92 1.57
N GLU A 119 6.47 -8.74 2.07
CA GLU A 119 7.88 -8.65 1.69
C GLU A 119 8.09 -8.94 0.21
N GLU A 120 7.45 -9.98 -0.34
CA GLU A 120 7.58 -10.35 -1.75
C GLU A 120 6.94 -9.34 -2.69
N VAL A 121 5.76 -8.80 -2.35
CA VAL A 121 5.12 -7.71 -3.10
C VAL A 121 6.03 -6.50 -3.16
N SER A 122 6.63 -6.11 -2.03
CA SER A 122 7.57 -5.00 -1.96
C SER A 122 8.78 -5.21 -2.89
N ARG A 123 9.43 -6.39 -2.77
CA ARG A 123 10.58 -6.75 -3.61
C ARG A 123 10.22 -6.76 -5.10
N ALA A 124 9.05 -7.32 -5.46
CA ALA A 124 8.59 -7.36 -6.84
C ALA A 124 8.38 -5.94 -7.41
N VAL A 125 7.75 -5.02 -6.67
CA VAL A 125 7.58 -3.62 -7.11
C VAL A 125 8.92 -2.96 -7.37
N ILE A 126 9.86 -3.03 -6.42
CA ILE A 126 11.18 -2.39 -6.52
C ILE A 126 11.95 -2.93 -7.74
N ARG A 127 11.96 -4.25 -7.93
CA ARG A 127 12.67 -4.89 -9.05
C ARG A 127 12.05 -4.57 -10.39
N LEU A 128 10.72 -4.61 -10.50
CA LEU A 128 10.03 -4.29 -11.74
C LEU A 128 10.21 -2.82 -12.14
N TRP A 129 10.29 -1.91 -11.16
CA TRP A 129 10.66 -0.51 -11.42
C TRP A 129 12.08 -0.38 -11.97
N GLN A 130 13.04 -1.02 -11.32
CA GLN A 130 14.44 -0.98 -11.72
C GLN A 130 14.69 -1.64 -13.08
N GLN A 131 13.92 -2.67 -13.42
CA GLN A 131 13.95 -3.30 -14.73
C GLN A 131 13.19 -2.51 -15.81
N HIS A 132 12.60 -1.36 -15.47
CA HIS A 132 11.73 -0.55 -16.34
C HIS A 132 10.53 -1.32 -16.91
N LYS A 133 10.04 -2.33 -16.19
CA LYS A 133 8.81 -3.06 -16.55
C LYS A 133 7.55 -2.39 -16.01
N ILE A 134 7.70 -1.52 -15.00
CA ILE A 134 6.67 -0.60 -14.53
C ILE A 134 7.20 0.82 -14.69
N GLU A 135 6.42 1.68 -15.35
CA GLU A 135 6.76 3.09 -15.50
C GLU A 135 6.16 3.90 -14.35
N MET A 136 7.02 4.44 -13.48
CA MET A 136 6.61 5.37 -12.44
C MET A 136 7.68 6.42 -12.10
N ASP A 137 7.24 7.55 -11.55
CA ASP A 137 8.12 8.66 -11.13
C ASP A 137 8.60 8.53 -9.67
N GLU A 138 7.71 8.09 -8.78
CA GLU A 138 7.98 7.96 -7.34
C GLU A 138 7.49 6.61 -6.81
N LEU A 139 8.23 6.08 -5.82
CA LEU A 139 7.83 4.94 -5.01
C LEU A 139 7.75 5.36 -3.55
N TRP A 140 6.60 5.14 -2.92
CA TRP A 140 6.44 5.26 -1.48
C TRP A 140 6.27 3.88 -0.87
N VAL A 141 6.97 3.63 0.22
CA VAL A 141 6.99 2.36 0.92
C VAL A 141 6.50 2.59 2.35
N PHE A 142 5.54 1.79 2.82
CA PHE A 142 5.03 1.89 4.19
C PHE A 142 6.17 1.87 5.22
N ALA A 143 6.12 2.74 6.22
CA ALA A 143 7.16 2.86 7.25
C ALA A 143 6.57 2.67 8.65
N TYR A 144 6.45 1.41 9.06
CA TYR A 144 5.90 1.00 10.35
C TYR A 144 6.78 -0.06 11.00
N GLU A 145 6.65 -0.21 12.31
CA GLU A 145 7.34 -1.25 13.08
C GLU A 145 6.52 -1.66 14.31
N ASP A 146 6.69 -2.89 14.79
CA ASP A 146 5.90 -3.46 15.89
C ASP A 146 6.77 -3.97 17.06
N GLY A 147 8.03 -3.53 17.11
CA GLY A 147 8.99 -3.91 18.14
C GLY A 147 9.19 -5.42 18.25
N LEU A 148 9.22 -6.13 17.12
CA LEU A 148 9.22 -7.60 17.08
C LEU A 148 8.00 -8.20 17.79
N LYS A 149 6.82 -7.70 17.44
CA LYS A 149 5.51 -8.07 18.00
C LYS A 149 5.31 -7.70 19.48
N SER A 150 6.08 -6.74 20.01
CA SER A 150 5.93 -6.30 21.39
C SER A 150 4.83 -5.25 21.59
N TYR A 151 4.40 -4.59 20.50
CA TYR A 151 3.27 -3.67 20.47
C TYR A 151 2.52 -3.74 19.13
N PHE A 152 1.40 -3.02 19.04
CA PHE A 152 0.72 -2.83 17.74
C PHE A 152 1.57 -1.96 16.82
N PRO A 153 1.51 -2.16 15.51
CA PRO A 153 2.35 -1.43 14.56
C PRO A 153 2.25 0.09 14.71
N GLU A 154 3.39 0.75 14.88
CA GLU A 154 3.49 2.20 15.02
C GLU A 154 4.15 2.81 13.77
N PRO A 155 3.65 3.96 13.27
CA PRO A 155 4.28 4.68 12.17
C PRO A 155 5.62 5.27 12.60
N ILE A 156 6.67 5.04 11.81
CA ILE A 156 8.03 5.52 12.09
C ILE A 156 8.11 7.04 11.88
N PRO A 157 8.37 7.87 12.91
CA PRO A 157 8.41 9.34 12.78
C PRO A 157 9.58 9.87 11.95
N GLU A 158 10.66 9.11 11.86
CA GLU A 158 11.89 9.48 11.14
C GLU A 158 11.85 9.16 9.64
N ALA A 159 10.75 8.59 9.14
CA ALA A 159 10.59 8.33 7.72
C ALA A 159 10.53 9.62 6.88
N THR A 160 10.69 9.50 5.56
CA THR A 160 10.65 10.65 4.65
C THR A 160 9.36 11.45 4.77
N ILE A 161 8.23 10.75 4.97
CA ILE A 161 6.93 11.34 5.25
C ILE A 161 6.42 10.74 6.56
N TYR A 162 6.03 11.60 7.49
CA TYR A 162 5.23 11.25 8.65
C TYR A 162 4.07 12.25 8.74
N HIS A 163 2.84 11.77 8.58
CA HIS A 163 1.65 12.62 8.52
C HIS A 163 0.61 12.17 9.54
N VAL A 164 0.41 12.99 10.57
CA VAL A 164 -0.71 12.82 11.50
C VAL A 164 -2.00 13.17 10.76
N LEU A 165 -2.95 12.23 10.70
CA LEU A 165 -4.19 12.41 9.97
C LEU A 165 -5.10 13.39 10.70
N ASP A 166 -5.76 14.26 9.92
CA ASP A 166 -6.87 15.06 10.43
C ASP A 166 -7.94 14.14 11.03
N LYS A 167 -8.54 14.56 12.14
CA LYS A 167 -9.50 13.74 12.89
C LYS A 167 -10.62 13.18 12.00
N ASP A 168 -11.15 13.98 11.09
CA ASP A 168 -12.24 13.57 10.19
C ASP A 168 -11.76 12.57 9.12
N ILE A 169 -10.51 12.70 8.66
CA ILE A 169 -9.90 11.75 7.72
C ILE A 169 -9.64 10.42 8.42
N TRP A 170 -9.04 10.44 9.62
CA TRP A 170 -8.83 9.23 10.41
C TRP A 170 -10.15 8.55 10.76
N GLN A 171 -11.17 9.30 11.17
CA GLN A 171 -12.49 8.73 11.49
C GLN A 171 -13.10 8.01 10.29
N ARG A 172 -13.00 8.60 9.09
CA ARG A 172 -13.46 7.95 7.84
C ARG A 172 -12.65 6.69 7.52
N LYS A 173 -11.33 6.73 7.66
CA LYS A 173 -10.44 5.56 7.51
C LYS A 173 -10.86 4.44 8.47
N TYR A 174 -11.08 4.77 9.75
CA TYR A 174 -11.51 3.85 10.80
C TYR A 174 -12.90 3.24 10.51
N GLU A 175 -13.83 4.02 9.96
CA GLU A 175 -15.14 3.52 9.53
C GLU A 175 -15.06 2.57 8.33
N VAL A 176 -14.10 2.74 7.41
CA VAL A 176 -13.86 1.75 6.36
C VAL A 176 -13.37 0.44 6.99
N MET A 177 -12.40 0.50 7.90
CA MET A 177 -11.89 -0.70 8.58
C MET A 177 -13.00 -1.44 9.35
N THR A 178 -13.79 -0.71 10.14
CA THR A 178 -14.81 -1.32 11.00
C THR A 178 -16.11 -1.63 10.27
N ASN A 179 -16.71 -0.66 9.58
CA ASN A 179 -18.05 -0.82 8.99
C ASN A 179 -18.02 -1.44 7.58
N THR A 180 -16.91 -1.33 6.85
CA THR A 180 -16.80 -1.86 5.49
C THR A 180 -16.10 -3.21 5.48
N TYR A 181 -14.92 -3.32 6.08
CA TYR A 181 -14.25 -4.62 6.23
C TYR A 181 -14.87 -5.50 7.34
N GLY A 182 -15.63 -4.90 8.26
CA GLY A 182 -16.39 -5.62 9.27
C GLY A 182 -15.57 -6.02 10.50
N PHE A 183 -14.39 -5.42 10.68
CA PHE A 183 -13.55 -5.65 11.84
C PHE A 183 -14.21 -5.06 13.09
N THR A 184 -14.32 -5.87 14.15
CA THR A 184 -14.91 -5.43 15.40
C THR A 184 -13.97 -4.44 16.11
N VAL A 185 -14.51 -3.57 16.96
CA VAL A 185 -13.73 -2.53 17.65
C VAL A 185 -12.63 -3.09 18.57
N ASP A 186 -12.77 -4.35 18.98
CA ASP A 186 -11.81 -5.13 19.77
C ASP A 186 -10.88 -6.01 18.92
N SER A 187 -10.99 -5.96 17.59
CA SER A 187 -10.10 -6.69 16.67
C SER A 187 -8.72 -6.05 16.61
N TRP A 188 -7.76 -6.83 16.11
CA TRP A 188 -6.40 -6.35 15.88
C TRP A 188 -6.38 -5.21 14.87
N GLU A 189 -7.08 -5.34 13.75
CA GLU A 189 -7.11 -4.37 12.65
C GLU A 189 -7.70 -3.03 13.08
N ALA A 190 -8.81 -3.06 13.83
CA ALA A 190 -9.41 -1.85 14.38
C ALA A 190 -8.49 -1.19 15.41
N THR A 191 -7.88 -1.97 16.31
CA THR A 191 -6.96 -1.43 17.33
C THR A 191 -5.68 -0.85 16.72
N THR A 192 -5.14 -1.49 15.68
CA THR A 192 -3.93 -1.08 14.97
C THR A 192 -4.13 0.17 14.12
N THR A 193 -5.35 0.47 13.66
CA THR A 193 -5.61 1.54 12.68
C THR A 193 -4.95 2.87 13.11
N PRO A 194 -3.82 3.25 12.49
CA PRO A 194 -2.92 4.23 13.10
C PRO A 194 -3.42 5.67 12.87
N LEU A 195 -3.14 6.54 13.85
CA LEU A 195 -3.48 7.97 13.79
C LEU A 195 -2.61 8.76 12.80
N ALA A 196 -1.45 8.23 12.44
CA ALA A 196 -0.54 8.81 11.46
C ALA A 196 -0.20 7.78 10.39
N GLU A 197 0.14 8.26 9.20
CA GLU A 197 0.66 7.44 8.11
C GLU A 197 2.09 7.86 7.79
N SER A 198 2.95 6.87 7.55
CA SER A 198 4.38 7.09 7.38
C SER A 198 4.94 6.31 6.20
N PHE A 199 5.85 6.93 5.45
CA PHE A 199 6.40 6.39 4.21
C PHE A 199 7.89 6.73 4.00
N TRP A 200 8.66 5.74 3.54
CA TRP A 200 9.96 5.96 2.89
C TRP A 200 9.71 6.27 1.40
N CYS A 201 10.33 7.32 0.87
CA CYS A 201 10.06 7.78 -0.50
C CYS A 201 11.32 7.73 -1.35
N PHE A 202 11.17 7.27 -2.60
CA PHE A 202 12.23 7.16 -3.59
C PHE A 202 11.77 7.78 -4.91
N SER A 203 12.65 8.50 -5.58
CA SER A 203 12.43 9.05 -6.94
C SER A 203 13.39 8.47 -7.97
N ASN A 204 14.22 7.49 -7.57
CA ASN A 204 15.19 6.83 -8.41
C ASN A 204 15.15 5.31 -8.16
N PRO A 205 15.00 4.48 -9.21
CA PRO A 205 14.90 3.03 -9.04
C PRO A 205 16.20 2.39 -8.55
N GLU A 206 17.38 2.91 -8.92
CA GLU A 206 18.66 2.40 -8.43
C GLU A 206 18.82 2.63 -6.92
N GLU A 207 18.38 3.77 -6.40
CA GLU A 207 18.38 4.08 -4.97
C GLU A 207 17.45 3.14 -4.19
N ALA A 208 16.23 2.91 -4.70
CA ALA A 208 15.30 1.96 -4.09
C ALA A 208 15.86 0.53 -4.07
N LEU A 209 16.54 0.09 -5.15
CA LEU A 209 17.17 -1.22 -5.20
C LEU A 209 18.39 -1.32 -4.26
N GLN A 210 19.22 -0.27 -4.18
CA GLN A 210 20.34 -0.21 -3.23
C GLN A 210 19.85 -0.27 -1.79
N TRP A 211 18.77 0.46 -1.48
CA TRP A 211 18.12 0.41 -0.18
C TRP A 211 17.63 -1.00 0.14
N LEU A 212 16.92 -1.66 -0.78
CA LEU A 212 16.49 -3.05 -0.63
C LEU A 212 17.65 -3.99 -0.27
N HIS A 213 18.79 -3.87 -0.96
CA HIS A 213 19.98 -4.70 -0.67
C HIS A 213 20.71 -4.33 0.63
N SER A 214 20.47 -3.11 1.16
CA SER A 214 21.04 -2.67 2.43
C SER A 214 20.27 -3.18 3.64
N LEU A 215 19.02 -3.60 3.45
CA LEU A 215 18.20 -4.13 4.52
C LEU A 215 18.77 -5.48 4.99
N PRO A 216 18.81 -5.72 6.31
CA PRO A 216 19.37 -6.95 6.85
C PRO A 216 18.63 -8.16 6.30
N SER A 217 19.39 -9.12 5.78
CA SER A 217 18.90 -10.43 5.34
C SER A 217 18.67 -11.31 6.58
N GLU A 218 17.59 -11.00 7.29
CA GLU A 218 17.04 -11.68 8.49
C GLU A 218 17.80 -11.58 9.83
N LEU A 219 16.98 -11.52 10.88
CA LEU A 219 17.19 -12.11 12.21
C LEU A 219 16.29 -13.35 12.31
#